data_AF-A0A2N3Q185-F1
#
_entry.id   AF-A0A2N3Q185-F1
#
_cell.length_a   1.000
_cell.length_b   1.000
_cell.length_c   1.000
_cell.angle_alpha   90.00
_cell.angle_beta   90.00
_cell.angle_gamma   90.00
#
_symmetry.space_group_name_H-M   'P 1'
#
loop_
_entity.id
_entity.type
_entity.pdbx_description
1 polymer ?
#
loop_
_entity_poly.entity_id
_entity_poly.type
_entity_poly.pdbx_seq_one_letter_code
_entity_poly.pdbx_strand_id
1 'polypeptide(L)'
;MTPAACISAIPKSTGHSLRHPTALPPIPHSSLCTPDRFVGDHEPTLDELLDDPIMARLLACDGIDMRDLLTLVAKTRTALKRG
;
A
#
# COMPACT_ATOMS: atom_id res chain seq x y z
N MET A 1 -33.50 34.89 -47.05
CA MET A 1 -32.43 34.96 -46.02
C MET A 1 -33.00 34.35 -44.74
N THR A 2 -32.54 33.16 -44.39
CA THR A 2 -32.99 32.39 -43.22
C THR A 2 -31.74 31.95 -42.44
N PRO A 3 -31.65 32.15 -41.11
CA PRO A 3 -30.62 31.48 -40.34
C PRO A 3 -31.15 30.11 -39.89
N ALA A 4 -30.49 29.05 -40.34
CA ALA A 4 -30.63 27.72 -39.75
C ALA A 4 -29.74 27.66 -38.49
N ALA A 5 -30.36 27.77 -37.32
CA ALA A 5 -29.77 27.33 -36.07
C ALA A 5 -30.21 25.89 -35.84
N CYS A 6 -29.25 25.00 -35.52
CA CYS A 6 -29.40 23.91 -34.54
C CYS A 6 -28.08 23.17 -34.43
N ILE A 7 -27.34 23.51 -33.38
CA ILE A 7 -26.09 22.90 -32.97
C ILE A 7 -26.37 21.46 -32.50
N SER A 8 -25.64 20.52 -33.08
CA SER A 8 -25.22 19.21 -32.57
C SER A 8 -25.78 18.81 -31.18
N ALA A 9 -26.64 17.80 -31.16
CA ALA A 9 -27.02 17.09 -29.96
C ALA A 9 -25.83 16.24 -29.47
N ILE A 10 -25.29 16.60 -28.30
CA ILE A 10 -24.32 15.77 -27.57
C ILE A 10 -25.06 14.54 -27.04
N PRO A 11 -24.65 13.30 -27.35
CA PRO A 11 -25.23 12.13 -26.72
C PRO A 11 -24.88 12.15 -25.23
N LYS A 12 -25.91 12.13 -24.38
CA LYS A 12 -25.78 11.94 -22.93
C LYS A 12 -25.08 10.61 -22.71
N SER A 13 -23.81 10.68 -22.30
CA SER A 13 -23.06 9.55 -21.77
C SER A 13 -23.89 8.93 -20.65
N THR A 14 -24.42 7.74 -20.93
CA THR A 14 -25.06 6.85 -19.97
C THR A 14 -24.11 6.66 -18.82
N GLY A 15 -24.44 7.24 -17.67
CA GLY A 15 -23.69 7.07 -16.44
C GLY A 15 -23.54 5.59 -16.16
N HIS A 16 -22.33 5.08 -16.33
CA HIS A 16 -21.96 3.76 -15.86
C HIS A 16 -22.16 3.75 -14.35
N SER A 17 -23.21 3.05 -13.92
CA SER A 17 -23.46 2.70 -12.53
C SER A 17 -22.20 2.06 -11.97
N LEU A 18 -21.44 2.85 -11.21
CA LEU A 18 -20.33 2.37 -10.40
C LEU A 18 -20.95 1.45 -9.37
N ARG A 19 -20.92 0.16 -9.67
CA ARG A 19 -21.16 -0.90 -8.69
C ARG A 19 -20.35 -0.53 -7.45
N HIS A 20 -21.06 -0.36 -6.33
CA HIS A 20 -20.48 -0.13 -5.03
C HIS A 20 -19.27 -1.04 -4.83
N PRO A 21 -18.07 -0.52 -4.49
CA PRO A 21 -17.06 -1.36 -3.90
C PRO A 21 -17.67 -1.89 -2.60
N THR A 22 -17.79 -3.20 -2.53
CA THR A 22 -18.21 -3.97 -1.36
C THR A 22 -17.59 -3.34 -0.12
N ALA A 23 -18.41 -2.79 0.76
CA ALA A 23 -17.94 -2.22 2.02
C ALA A 23 -17.17 -3.31 2.76
N LEU A 24 -15.85 -3.19 2.78
CA LEU A 24 -15.01 -4.05 3.60
C LEU A 24 -15.48 -3.86 5.04
N PRO A 25 -15.69 -4.94 5.81
CA PRO A 25 -16.04 -4.81 7.21
C PRO A 25 -14.97 -3.95 7.90
N PRO A 26 -15.36 -3.04 8.82
CA PRO A 26 -14.39 -2.27 9.59
C PRO A 26 -13.48 -3.27 10.30
N ILE A 27 -12.20 -3.28 9.91
CA ILE A 27 -11.19 -4.08 10.57
C ILE A 27 -11.12 -3.53 12.00
N PRO A 28 -11.36 -4.35 13.04
CA PRO A 28 -11.17 -3.88 14.39
C PRO A 28 -9.71 -3.42 14.51
N HIS A 29 -9.51 -2.13 14.76
CA HIS A 29 -8.22 -1.56 15.13
C HIS A 29 -7.85 -2.01 16.55
N SER A 30 -7.91 -3.31 16.81
CA SER A 30 -7.49 -3.90 18.07
C SER A 30 -5.97 -3.94 18.10
N SER A 31 -5.41 -2.90 18.73
CA SER A 31 -4.36 -3.02 19.75
C SER A 31 -2.99 -3.54 19.32
N LEU A 32 -2.35 -3.00 18.28
CA LEU A 32 -0.92 -3.30 18.01
C LEU A 32 -0.02 -2.11 17.66
N CYS A 33 -0.52 -0.86 17.68
CA CYS A 33 0.38 0.29 17.70
C CYS A 33 0.53 0.74 19.15
N THR A 34 1.53 0.22 19.86
CA THR A 34 2.05 0.91 21.04
C THR A 34 2.69 2.21 20.55
N PRO A 35 2.13 3.39 20.83
CA PRO A 35 2.68 4.66 20.35
C PRO A 35 4.09 4.94 20.91
N ASP A 36 4.49 4.23 21.97
CA ASP A 36 5.82 4.33 22.59
C ASP A 36 6.96 3.63 21.83
N ARG A 37 6.69 2.82 20.79
CA ARG A 37 7.78 2.09 20.12
C ARG A 37 8.64 2.94 19.21
N PHE A 38 8.12 4.07 18.74
CA PHE A 38 8.80 4.96 17.80
C PHE A 38 8.87 6.37 18.40
N VAL A 39 9.50 6.50 19.56
CA VAL A 39 9.92 7.80 20.10
C VAL A 39 10.98 8.36 19.14
N GLY A 40 10.79 9.59 18.66
CA GLY A 40 11.54 10.20 17.55
C GLY A 40 13.05 10.38 17.76
N ASP A 41 13.61 9.85 18.84
CA ASP A 41 15.03 9.90 19.18
C ASP A 41 15.79 8.61 18.82
N HIS A 42 15.10 7.53 18.40
CA HIS A 42 15.74 6.26 18.04
C HIS A 42 15.28 5.77 16.67
N GLU A 43 16.24 5.56 15.77
CA GLU A 43 15.98 4.92 14.48
C GLU A 43 15.68 3.43 14.70
N PRO A 44 14.57 2.88 14.16
CA PRO A 44 14.25 1.47 14.33
C PRO A 44 15.32 0.61 13.66
N THR A 45 15.65 -0.51 14.30
CA THR A 45 16.50 -1.52 13.70
C THR A 45 15.80 -2.16 12.50
N LEU A 46 16.58 -2.75 11.58
CA LEU A 46 16.02 -3.47 10.45
C LEU A 46 15.09 -4.61 10.90
N ASP A 47 15.45 -5.32 11.97
CA ASP A 47 14.65 -6.45 12.46
C ASP A 47 13.30 -5.95 13.01
N GLU A 48 13.27 -4.80 13.70
CA GLU A 48 12.03 -4.15 14.15
C GLU A 48 11.13 -3.70 12.99
N LEU A 49 11.73 -3.20 11.90
CA LEU A 49 10.98 -2.83 10.70
C LEU A 49 10.39 -4.05 9.99
N LEU A 50 11.11 -5.17 9.94
CA LEU A 50 10.63 -6.38 9.26
C LEU A 50 9.55 -7.12 10.07
N ASP A 51 9.53 -6.93 11.39
CA ASP A 51 8.48 -7.44 12.28
C ASP A 51 7.23 -6.53 12.32
N ASP A 52 7.28 -5.33 11.74
CA ASP A 52 6.14 -4.40 11.70
C ASP A 52 5.06 -4.89 10.69
N PRO A 53 3.79 -5.08 11.12
CA PRO A 53 2.71 -5.52 10.24
C PRO A 53 2.39 -4.54 9.10
N ILE A 54 2.62 -3.24 9.29
CA ILE A 54 2.47 -2.22 8.24
C ILE A 54 3.55 -2.44 7.18
N MET A 55 4.81 -2.63 7.58
CA MET A 55 5.89 -2.94 6.64
C MET A 55 5.64 -4.23 5.90
N ALA A 56 5.20 -5.29 6.58
CA ALA A 56 4.85 -6.55 5.94
C ALA A 56 3.76 -6.37 4.87
N ARG A 57 2.75 -5.52 5.15
CA ARG A 57 1.69 -5.21 4.18
C ARG A 57 2.20 -4.38 3.01
N LEU A 58 3.06 -3.40 3.24
CA LEU A 58 3.65 -2.57 2.19
C LEU A 58 4.51 -3.41 1.24
N LEU A 59 5.38 -4.25 1.78
CA LEU A 59 6.20 -5.18 1.01
C LEU A 59 5.34 -6.13 0.16
N ALA A 60 4.26 -6.67 0.74
CA ALA A 60 3.34 -7.53 -0.01
C ALA A 60 2.60 -6.78 -1.14
N CYS A 61 2.21 -5.52 -0.92
CA CYS A 61 1.62 -4.68 -1.96
C CYS A 61 2.58 -4.44 -3.14
N ASP A 62 3.88 -4.36 -2.86
CA ASP A 62 4.94 -4.23 -3.86
C ASP A 62 5.34 -5.59 -4.48
N GLY A 63 4.66 -6.68 -4.10
CA GLY A 63 4.93 -8.03 -4.61
C GLY A 63 6.21 -8.67 -4.05
N ILE A 64 6.73 -8.14 -2.94
CA ILE A 64 7.94 -8.65 -2.28
C ILE A 64 7.55 -9.75 -1.30
N ASP A 65 8.08 -10.96 -1.51
CA ASP A 65 7.95 -12.05 -0.55
C ASP A 65 8.89 -11.84 0.64
N MET A 66 8.34 -11.86 1.85
CA MET A 66 9.10 -11.65 3.09
C MET A 66 10.19 -12.71 3.30
N ARG A 67 9.98 -13.95 2.88
CA ARG A 67 10.96 -15.04 3.00
C ARG A 67 12.16 -14.80 2.10
N ASP A 68 11.91 -14.31 0.88
CA ASP A 68 12.97 -13.98 -0.08
C ASP A 68 13.81 -12.80 0.42
N LEU A 69 13.15 -11.78 0.98
CA LEU A 69 13.80 -10.63 1.60
C LEU A 69 14.68 -11.06 2.79
N LEU A 70 14.16 -11.86 3.71
CA LEU A 70 14.94 -12.38 4.85
C LEU A 70 16.13 -13.23 4.40
N THR A 71 15.95 -14.05 3.36
CA THR A 71 17.03 -14.83 2.76
C THR A 71 18.11 -13.94 2.18
N LEU A 72 17.74 -12.87 1.50
CA LEU A 72 18.67 -11.88 0.95
C LEU A 72 19.47 -11.19 2.07
N VAL A 73 18.78 -10.72 3.11
CA VAL A 73 19.42 -10.08 4.28
C VAL A 73 20.44 -11.03 4.93
N ALA A 74 20.08 -12.29 5.14
CA ALA A 74 20.97 -13.29 5.72
C ALA A 74 22.21 -13.54 4.85
N LYS A 75 22.03 -13.65 3.52
CA LYS A 75 23.15 -13.81 2.57
C LYS A 75 24.08 -12.61 2.61
N THR A 76 23.54 -11.40 2.57
CA THR A 76 24.33 -10.16 2.60
C THR A 76 25.11 -10.02 3.90
N ARG A 77 24.46 -10.27 5.06
CA ARG A 77 25.15 -10.28 6.37
C ARG A 77 26.29 -11.30 6.40
N THR A 78 26.10 -12.47 5.77
CA THR A 78 27.14 -13.50 5.69
C THR A 78 28.30 -13.07 4.79
N ALA A 79 28.01 -12.41 3.66
CA ALA A 79 29.04 -11.90 2.75
C ALA A 79 29.89 -10.82 3.41
N LEU A 80 29.26 -9.87 4.12
CA LEU A 80 29.96 -8.81 4.85
C LEU A 80 30.85 -9.32 5.97
N LYS A 81 30.55 -10.46 6.58
CA LYS A 81 31.41 -11.09 7.61
C LYS A 81 32.67 -11.73 7.03
N ARG A 82 32.72 -11.96 5.71
CA ARG A 82 33.82 -12.68 5.03
C ARG A 82 34.78 -11.77 4.27
N GLY A 83 34.41 -10.51 4.08
CA GLY A 83 35.27 -9.48 3.47
C GLY A 83 35.96 -8.66 4.54
#